data_AF-A0A7S3QD69-F1
#
_entry.id   AF-A0A7S3QD69-F1
#
_cell.length_a   1.000
_cell.length_b   1.000
_cell.length_c   1.000
_cell.angle_alpha   90.00
_cell.angle_beta   90.00
_cell.angle_gamma   90.00
#
_symmetry.space_group_name_H-M   'P 1'
#
loop_
_entity.id
_entity.type
_entity.pdbx_description
1 polymer ?
#
loop_
_entity_poly.entity_id
_entity_poly.type
_entity_poly.pdbx_seq_one_letter_code
_entity_poly.pdbx_strand_id
1 'polypeptide(L)'
;MNSENNEALDTGQDEHDSCIMGLARTSLLAPPHTVQEDESSAPNSSSSSSSEYEGLVNKDCLICLSKLQDYDIEFPLLCPRSKACTNLCYNCLSILKNDPNRPSTSIGSMNIKTCPKCKGDVSKTINDTYYMRSVRRLEEYLVDNIPDSELSGAELRLKCSISPNDIASAETRLEAFRINIESRLTSPSKIEEENYKKYKDLTSSMGIHSERESKSQYITSGLSSIIDVTLLAGLEHYMSKEEQAYITELLTSGDTSKLAQAAQILSEIKRLNDSSTESISNNNKNNHHNISSISSSSLTAASSFLAKGKKKLKGAEERAMRMMNSPSISISTTTLTLQEQARHRLQQNLPPMPKFVTLKPDFDVYAAHRKVLKFKDDGWDGSVADGYARAYTMSSFTQEQKQKQPHSTVSSFQQSHARFRPNNDDKSSSSEDDESVSVVSSNSESDDSRSTIYEKSYEEDRDVETPTSNDGEGHNRNRVLVAAARRQAYNVGIREGDCVTHVNMEEFHGTSDELKSLINTFYLLGDGDFTFNLVLNAERSSAEVLKQRRAIDFI
;
A
#
# COMPACT_ATOMS: atom_id res chain seq x y z
N MET A 1 30.94 -75.96 21.71
CA MET A 1 31.17 -75.24 22.98
C MET A 1 30.21 -74.06 22.93
N ASN A 2 28.96 -74.28 23.37
CA ASN A 2 28.45 -74.00 24.73
C ASN A 2 28.49 -72.47 24.97
N SER A 3 27.44 -71.74 25.33
CA SER A 3 26.13 -72.00 25.95
C SER A 3 25.30 -70.70 25.79
N GLU A 4 24.00 -70.73 25.48
CA GLU A 4 22.87 -70.51 26.41
C GLU A 4 22.89 -69.15 27.15
N ASN A 5 21.89 -68.26 26.97
CA ASN A 5 20.60 -68.27 27.67
C ASN A 5 19.74 -67.01 27.43
N ASN A 6 18.43 -67.23 27.48
CA ASN A 6 17.31 -66.27 27.51
C ASN A 6 17.12 -65.64 28.90
N GLU A 7 16.49 -64.46 28.96
CA GLU A 7 15.49 -63.97 29.96
C GLU A 7 15.06 -62.55 29.50
N ALA A 8 13.80 -62.24 29.14
CA ALA A 8 12.53 -62.18 29.87
C ALA A 8 12.21 -60.82 30.53
N LEU A 9 11.12 -60.20 30.05
CA LEU A 9 10.10 -59.35 30.71
C LEU A 9 10.53 -58.20 31.66
N ASP A 10 10.09 -56.97 31.33
CA ASP A 10 9.28 -56.20 32.28
C ASP A 10 8.34 -55.21 31.58
N THR A 11 7.11 -55.18 32.08
CA THR A 11 5.94 -54.42 31.64
C THR A 11 5.77 -53.21 32.57
N GLY A 12 5.95 -52.01 32.04
CA GLY A 12 5.60 -50.76 32.73
C GLY A 12 4.36 -50.12 32.10
N GLN A 13 3.20 -50.39 32.68
CA GLN A 13 2.00 -49.56 32.53
C GLN A 13 2.23 -48.27 33.30
N ASP A 14 1.99 -47.12 32.68
CA ASP A 14 1.63 -45.90 33.40
C ASP A 14 0.43 -45.25 32.72
N GLU A 15 -0.68 -45.31 33.44
CA GLU A 15 -1.91 -44.57 33.22
C GLU A 15 -1.66 -43.11 33.62
N HIS A 16 -2.05 -42.15 32.77
CA HIS A 16 -2.46 -40.85 33.30
C HIS A 16 -3.55 -40.21 32.42
N ASP A 17 -4.62 -39.88 33.14
CA ASP A 17 -5.90 -39.40 32.69
C ASP A 17 -5.90 -37.99 32.07
N SER A 18 -6.81 -37.84 31.10
CA SER A 18 -7.78 -36.75 30.91
C SER A 18 -7.32 -35.28 30.90
N CYS A 19 -7.49 -34.62 29.75
CA CYS A 19 -8.29 -33.39 29.65
C CYS A 19 -8.71 -33.13 28.19
N ILE A 20 -9.75 -33.82 27.72
CA ILE A 20 -10.45 -33.47 26.47
C ILE A 20 -11.57 -32.49 26.82
N MET A 21 -11.45 -31.26 26.34
CA MET A 21 -12.54 -30.27 26.34
C MET A 21 -13.55 -30.65 25.26
N GLY A 22 -14.74 -31.06 25.70
CA GLY A 22 -15.87 -31.40 24.84
C GLY A 22 -16.52 -30.17 24.20
N LEU A 23 -16.82 -30.27 22.92
CA LEU A 23 -17.89 -29.51 22.29
C LEU A 23 -19.00 -30.47 21.89
N ALA A 24 -20.09 -30.42 22.64
CA ALA A 24 -21.30 -31.17 22.39
C ALA A 24 -21.96 -30.70 21.09
N ARG A 25 -22.21 -31.62 20.16
CA ARG A 25 -23.31 -31.51 19.20
C ARG A 25 -24.23 -32.72 19.37
N THR A 26 -25.45 -32.40 19.77
CA THR A 26 -26.61 -33.28 19.88
C THR A 26 -26.96 -33.90 18.53
N SER A 27 -26.79 -35.22 18.41
CA SER A 27 -27.40 -36.04 17.35
C SER A 27 -28.55 -36.85 17.93
N LEU A 28 -29.73 -36.68 17.34
CA LEU A 28 -30.89 -37.53 17.56
C LEU A 28 -30.75 -38.83 16.77
N LEU A 29 -31.09 -39.92 17.45
CA LEU A 29 -31.06 -41.31 17.05
C LEU A 29 -31.96 -41.63 15.83
N ALA A 30 -31.49 -42.52 14.97
CA ALA A 30 -32.30 -43.53 14.30
C ALA A 30 -31.45 -44.81 13.99
N PRO A 31 -32.07 -46.01 13.97
CA PRO A 31 -31.42 -47.30 14.25
C PRO A 31 -30.98 -48.08 12.98
N PRO A 32 -30.23 -49.20 13.14
CA PRO A 32 -29.59 -49.89 12.04
C PRO A 32 -30.52 -50.94 11.42
N HIS A 33 -30.44 -51.11 10.09
CA HIS A 33 -30.86 -52.33 9.44
C HIS A 33 -29.76 -52.90 8.56
N THR A 34 -29.52 -54.15 8.82
CA THR A 34 -28.59 -55.11 8.24
C THR A 34 -29.13 -55.69 6.93
N VAL A 35 -28.19 -56.15 6.08
CA VAL A 35 -28.28 -57.35 5.21
C VAL A 35 -28.60 -57.19 3.70
N GLN A 36 -27.65 -57.78 2.94
CA GLN A 36 -27.69 -58.49 1.66
C GLN A 36 -27.60 -57.78 0.30
N GLU A 37 -26.58 -58.25 -0.42
CA GLU A 37 -26.36 -58.28 -1.86
C GLU A 37 -27.53 -58.97 -2.56
N ASP A 38 -28.00 -58.41 -3.69
CA ASP A 38 -28.37 -59.21 -4.85
C ASP A 38 -28.50 -58.36 -6.13
N GLU A 39 -28.18 -59.03 -7.22
CA GLU A 39 -28.07 -58.55 -8.59
C GLU A 39 -29.41 -58.08 -9.19
N SER A 40 -29.28 -57.19 -10.19
CA SER A 40 -30.19 -57.03 -11.32
C SER A 40 -31.63 -56.56 -11.06
N SER A 41 -31.94 -55.36 -11.56
CA SER A 41 -33.14 -55.04 -12.38
C SER A 41 -33.44 -53.55 -12.29
N ALA A 42 -33.59 -52.91 -13.45
CA ALA A 42 -34.10 -51.55 -13.55
C ALA A 42 -35.49 -51.42 -12.92
N PRO A 43 -35.80 -50.26 -12.32
CA PRO A 43 -37.11 -49.68 -12.59
C PRO A 43 -37.07 -48.16 -12.81
N ASN A 44 -37.88 -47.75 -13.79
CA ASN A 44 -38.45 -46.41 -13.87
C ASN A 44 -39.12 -46.04 -12.54
N SER A 45 -38.80 -44.87 -12.00
CA SER A 45 -39.79 -44.08 -11.25
C SER A 45 -39.46 -42.59 -11.29
N SER A 46 -40.46 -41.87 -11.77
CA SER A 46 -40.65 -40.43 -11.85
C SER A 46 -40.85 -39.79 -10.47
N SER A 47 -40.15 -38.68 -10.23
CA SER A 47 -40.49 -37.53 -9.36
C SER A 47 -39.20 -36.68 -9.26
N SER A 48 -39.15 -35.35 -9.35
CA SER A 48 -40.14 -34.31 -9.08
C SER A 48 -39.78 -33.09 -9.92
N SER A 49 -40.78 -32.49 -10.53
CA SER A 49 -40.71 -31.22 -11.23
C SER A 49 -40.48 -30.06 -10.25
N SER A 50 -39.24 -29.56 -10.20
CA SER A 50 -38.94 -28.18 -9.82
C SER A 50 -38.40 -27.49 -11.06
N SER A 51 -39.32 -26.82 -11.72
CA SER A 51 -39.24 -26.25 -13.06
C SER A 51 -38.40 -24.98 -13.12
N GLU A 52 -37.68 -24.88 -14.24
CA GLU A 52 -37.46 -23.65 -15.01
C GLU A 52 -36.49 -22.62 -14.42
N TYR A 53 -35.21 -22.99 -14.30
CA TYR A 53 -34.10 -22.14 -14.77
C TYR A 53 -32.82 -22.96 -15.06
N GLU A 54 -32.94 -24.21 -15.54
CA GLU A 54 -31.80 -24.97 -16.08
C GLU A 54 -31.46 -24.46 -17.49
N GLY A 55 -31.01 -23.21 -17.57
CA GLY A 55 -30.45 -22.66 -18.79
C GLY A 55 -29.12 -23.32 -19.11
N LEU A 56 -29.15 -24.47 -19.80
CA LEU A 56 -28.06 -25.16 -20.51
C LEU A 56 -26.65 -24.61 -20.22
N VAL A 57 -26.18 -24.80 -18.99
CA VAL A 57 -24.75 -24.63 -18.71
C VAL A 57 -24.10 -25.83 -19.35
N ASN A 58 -23.48 -25.63 -20.52
CA ASN A 58 -22.68 -26.67 -21.17
C ASN A 58 -21.70 -27.23 -20.12
N LYS A 59 -21.88 -28.50 -19.76
CA LYS A 59 -21.07 -29.20 -18.76
C LYS A 59 -19.71 -29.63 -19.33
N ASP A 60 -19.38 -29.23 -20.55
CA ASP A 60 -18.14 -29.57 -21.22
C ASP A 60 -17.24 -28.33 -21.38
N CYS A 61 -15.94 -28.52 -21.15
CA CYS A 61 -14.91 -27.51 -21.36
C CYS A 61 -14.84 -27.12 -22.84
N LEU A 62 -14.85 -25.83 -23.15
CA LEU A 62 -14.80 -25.40 -24.55
C LEU A 62 -13.49 -25.67 -25.29
N ILE A 63 -12.38 -25.83 -24.57
CA ILE A 63 -11.06 -26.01 -25.20
C ILE A 63 -10.82 -27.48 -25.50
N CYS A 64 -10.99 -28.36 -24.51
CA CYS A 64 -10.70 -29.78 -24.65
C CYS A 64 -11.94 -30.67 -24.81
N LEU A 65 -13.14 -30.10 -24.74
CA LEU A 65 -14.44 -30.80 -24.82
C LEU A 65 -14.63 -31.88 -23.75
N SER A 66 -13.81 -31.88 -22.70
CA SER A 66 -13.94 -32.80 -21.57
C SER A 66 -14.99 -32.30 -20.58
N LYS A 67 -15.67 -33.21 -19.90
CA LYS A 67 -16.62 -32.90 -18.84
C LYS A 67 -15.94 -32.07 -17.73
N LEU A 68 -16.60 -30.99 -17.33
CA LEU A 68 -16.22 -30.14 -16.21
C LEU A 68 -16.42 -30.92 -14.91
N GLN A 69 -15.46 -30.82 -14.01
CA GLN A 69 -15.56 -31.41 -12.67
C GLN A 69 -16.38 -30.51 -11.74
N ASP A 70 -16.75 -31.00 -10.56
CA ASP A 70 -17.60 -30.25 -9.62
C ASP A 70 -16.97 -28.91 -9.21
N TYR A 71 -15.66 -28.89 -8.92
CA TYR A 71 -14.94 -27.65 -8.62
C TYR A 71 -14.88 -26.68 -9.82
N ASP A 72 -14.95 -27.17 -11.06
CA ASP A 72 -15.00 -26.30 -12.23
C ASP A 72 -16.36 -25.59 -12.30
N ILE A 73 -17.43 -26.29 -11.94
CA ILE A 73 -18.82 -25.79 -11.93
C ILE A 73 -19.04 -24.85 -10.75
N GLU A 74 -18.52 -25.18 -9.57
CA GLU A 74 -18.62 -24.39 -8.34
C GLU A 74 -17.93 -23.02 -8.49
N PHE A 75 -16.75 -23.00 -9.11
CA PHE A 75 -15.97 -21.79 -9.35
C PHE A 75 -15.84 -21.51 -10.86
N PRO A 76 -16.90 -21.02 -11.54
CA PRO A 76 -16.86 -20.78 -12.98
C PRO A 76 -16.00 -19.56 -13.32
N LEU A 77 -15.33 -19.59 -14.48
CA LEU A 77 -14.56 -18.44 -14.96
C LEU A 77 -15.50 -17.27 -15.32
N LEU A 78 -15.34 -16.13 -14.64
CA LEU A 78 -16.21 -14.96 -14.81
C LEU A 78 -15.79 -14.08 -16.02
N CYS A 79 -16.63 -13.97 -17.06
CA CYS A 79 -16.47 -12.97 -18.16
C CYS A 79 -17.14 -11.64 -17.78
N PRO A 80 -16.47 -10.49 -17.94
CA PRO A 80 -17.04 -9.18 -17.63
C PRO A 80 -18.22 -8.76 -18.53
N ARG A 81 -18.45 -9.46 -19.66
CA ARG A 81 -19.49 -9.12 -20.64
C ARG A 81 -20.75 -9.98 -20.50
N SER A 82 -20.68 -11.16 -19.91
CA SER A 82 -21.84 -12.05 -19.79
C SER A 82 -21.64 -13.09 -18.70
N LYS A 83 -22.69 -13.29 -17.88
CA LYS A 83 -22.80 -14.41 -16.93
C LYS A 83 -22.87 -15.77 -17.64
N ALA A 84 -23.44 -15.81 -18.83
CA ALA A 84 -23.60 -17.03 -19.63
C ALA A 84 -22.38 -17.33 -20.52
N CYS A 85 -21.22 -16.77 -20.16
CA CYS A 85 -19.98 -17.13 -20.80
C CYS A 85 -19.52 -18.51 -20.39
N THR A 86 -18.84 -19.15 -21.32
CA THR A 86 -18.49 -20.55 -21.24
C THR A 86 -17.33 -20.80 -20.31
N ASN A 87 -17.47 -21.87 -19.54
CA ASN A 87 -16.51 -22.30 -18.55
C ASN A 87 -15.40 -23.16 -19.19
N LEU A 88 -14.27 -23.27 -18.51
CA LEU A 88 -13.12 -24.09 -18.91
C LEU A 88 -12.85 -25.12 -17.81
N CYS A 89 -12.23 -26.25 -18.12
CA CYS A 89 -11.75 -27.16 -17.07
C CYS A 89 -10.46 -26.64 -16.44
N TYR A 90 -10.15 -27.12 -15.23
CA TYR A 90 -8.94 -26.75 -14.49
C TYR A 90 -7.64 -26.89 -15.30
N ASN A 91 -7.49 -27.97 -16.07
CA ASN A 91 -6.29 -28.21 -16.87
C ASN A 91 -6.14 -27.20 -18.01
N CYS A 92 -7.24 -26.83 -18.68
CA CYS A 92 -7.18 -25.78 -19.69
C CYS A 92 -6.90 -24.42 -19.05
N LEU A 93 -7.50 -24.13 -17.89
CA LEU A 93 -7.26 -22.90 -17.17
C LEU A 93 -5.80 -22.78 -16.67
N SER A 94 -5.18 -23.90 -16.26
CA SER A 94 -3.77 -23.93 -15.85
C SER A 94 -2.81 -23.61 -17.00
N ILE A 95 -3.12 -24.10 -18.20
CA ILE A 95 -2.37 -23.76 -19.43
C ILE A 95 -2.50 -22.26 -19.73
N LEU A 96 -3.72 -21.70 -19.64
CA LEU A 96 -3.94 -20.27 -19.85
C LEU A 96 -3.18 -19.40 -18.84
N LYS A 97 -3.05 -19.85 -17.60
CA LYS A 97 -2.30 -19.17 -16.53
C LYS A 97 -0.79 -19.20 -16.78
N ASN A 98 -0.24 -20.39 -17.04
CA ASN A 98 1.21 -20.60 -17.04
C ASN A 98 1.88 -20.20 -18.35
N ASP A 99 1.15 -20.19 -19.46
CA ASP A 99 1.71 -19.85 -20.76
C ASP A 99 0.85 -18.82 -21.49
N PRO A 100 0.91 -17.53 -21.06
CA PRO A 100 0.10 -16.48 -21.67
C PRO A 100 0.49 -16.18 -23.12
N ASN A 101 1.65 -16.65 -23.56
CA ASN A 101 2.23 -16.37 -24.87
C ASN A 101 2.19 -17.57 -25.82
N ARG A 102 1.74 -18.75 -25.38
CA ARG A 102 1.62 -19.90 -26.28
C ARG A 102 0.60 -19.59 -27.37
N PRO A 103 0.97 -19.56 -28.66
CA PRO A 103 -0.04 -19.58 -29.70
C PRO A 103 -0.81 -20.90 -29.56
N SER A 104 -2.10 -20.84 -29.23
CA SER A 104 -2.95 -22.04 -29.18
C SER A 104 -2.92 -22.72 -30.56
N THR A 105 -2.35 -23.91 -30.63
CA THR A 105 -1.80 -24.50 -31.87
C THR A 105 -2.83 -25.10 -32.84
N SER A 106 -4.15 -24.90 -32.68
CA SER A 106 -5.10 -25.52 -33.63
C SER A 106 -6.43 -24.79 -33.87
N ILE A 107 -6.73 -23.70 -33.16
CA ILE A 107 -7.97 -22.94 -33.35
C ILE A 107 -7.56 -21.46 -33.38
N GLY A 108 -7.61 -20.86 -34.57
CA GLY A 108 -6.90 -19.64 -34.96
C GLY A 108 -6.71 -18.57 -33.87
N SER A 109 -5.47 -18.08 -33.75
CA SER A 109 -4.95 -16.97 -32.92
C SER A 109 -5.93 -16.30 -31.95
N MET A 110 -6.54 -17.04 -31.04
CA MET A 110 -7.32 -16.43 -29.96
C MET A 110 -6.33 -15.91 -28.93
N ASN A 111 -6.43 -14.63 -28.60
CA ASN A 111 -5.70 -14.07 -27.48
C ASN A 111 -6.17 -14.81 -26.23
N ILE A 112 -5.27 -15.56 -25.59
CA ILE A 112 -5.51 -16.47 -24.45
C ILE A 112 -6.26 -15.78 -23.31
N LYS A 113 -6.10 -14.46 -23.20
CA LYS A 113 -6.72 -13.60 -22.20
C LYS A 113 -8.15 -13.16 -22.54
N THR A 114 -8.68 -13.60 -23.67
CA THR A 114 -10.04 -13.24 -24.11
C THR A 114 -10.97 -14.44 -24.04
N CYS A 115 -12.17 -14.22 -23.51
CA CYS A 115 -13.20 -15.25 -23.45
C CYS A 115 -13.55 -15.74 -24.87
N PRO A 116 -13.55 -17.06 -25.13
CA PRO A 116 -13.81 -17.62 -26.46
C PRO A 116 -15.16 -17.23 -27.06
N LYS A 117 -16.17 -16.93 -26.21
CA LYS A 117 -17.54 -16.60 -26.62
C LYS A 117 -17.75 -15.08 -26.77
N CYS A 118 -17.43 -14.30 -25.74
CA CYS A 118 -17.72 -12.85 -25.67
C CYS A 118 -16.58 -11.96 -26.19
N LYS A 119 -15.38 -12.52 -26.42
CA LYS A 119 -14.10 -11.81 -26.60
C LYS A 119 -13.79 -10.79 -25.49
N GLY A 120 -14.46 -10.90 -24.34
CA GLY A 120 -14.21 -10.06 -23.17
C GLY A 120 -12.91 -10.46 -22.48
N ASP A 121 -12.20 -9.49 -21.93
CA ASP A 121 -10.97 -9.73 -21.19
C ASP A 121 -11.26 -10.49 -19.88
N VAL A 122 -10.72 -11.69 -19.75
CA VAL A 122 -10.84 -12.55 -18.55
C VAL A 122 -9.54 -12.57 -17.73
N SER A 123 -8.52 -11.80 -18.11
CA SER A 123 -7.21 -11.80 -17.43
C SER A 123 -7.30 -11.59 -15.92
N LYS A 124 -8.25 -10.76 -15.49
CA LYS A 124 -8.43 -10.39 -14.08
C LYS A 124 -8.96 -11.52 -13.21
N THR A 125 -9.66 -12.50 -13.80
CA THR A 125 -10.35 -13.56 -13.07
C THR A 125 -9.68 -14.92 -13.24
N ILE A 126 -8.82 -15.11 -14.24
CA ILE A 126 -8.09 -16.37 -14.49
C ILE A 126 -7.33 -16.84 -13.25
N ASN A 127 -6.52 -15.97 -12.64
CA ASN A 127 -5.65 -16.36 -11.52
C ASN A 127 -6.46 -16.76 -10.28
N ASP A 128 -7.44 -15.95 -9.91
CA ASP A 128 -8.25 -16.19 -8.72
C ASP A 128 -9.14 -17.44 -8.91
N THR A 129 -9.75 -17.59 -10.10
CA THR A 129 -10.55 -18.78 -10.42
C THR A 129 -9.69 -20.05 -10.40
N TYR A 130 -8.49 -19.99 -10.98
CA TYR A 130 -7.55 -21.11 -10.95
C TYR A 130 -7.19 -21.48 -9.51
N TYR A 131 -6.91 -20.46 -8.68
CA TYR A 131 -6.53 -20.64 -7.29
C TYR A 131 -7.64 -21.31 -6.48
N MET A 132 -8.89 -20.82 -6.58
CA MET A 132 -10.03 -21.44 -5.88
C MET A 132 -10.25 -22.91 -6.29
N ARG A 133 -10.07 -23.23 -7.58
CA ARG A 133 -10.17 -24.61 -8.05
C ARG A 133 -9.01 -25.48 -7.56
N SER A 134 -7.80 -24.94 -7.46
CA SER A 134 -6.66 -25.64 -6.86
C SER A 134 -6.94 -25.99 -5.41
N VAL A 135 -7.48 -25.04 -4.63
CA VAL A 135 -7.87 -25.24 -3.22
C VAL A 135 -8.94 -26.31 -3.14
N ARG A 136 -10.03 -26.19 -3.90
CA ARG A 136 -11.15 -27.13 -3.84
C ARG A 136 -10.74 -28.55 -4.24
N ARG A 137 -9.88 -28.67 -5.26
CA ARG A 137 -9.28 -29.94 -5.65
C ARG A 137 -8.42 -30.52 -4.52
N LEU A 138 -7.69 -29.71 -3.77
CA LEU A 138 -6.91 -30.16 -2.61
C LEU A 138 -7.80 -30.51 -1.40
N GLU A 139 -8.89 -29.78 -1.17
CA GLU A 139 -9.84 -30.07 -0.10
C GLU A 139 -10.42 -31.48 -0.23
N GLU A 140 -10.68 -31.94 -1.45
CA GLU A 140 -11.09 -33.33 -1.70
C GLU A 140 -10.07 -34.34 -1.12
N TYR A 141 -8.77 -34.05 -1.19
CA TYR A 141 -7.73 -34.88 -0.56
C TYR A 141 -7.57 -34.62 0.94
N LEU A 142 -7.86 -33.41 1.43
CA LEU A 142 -7.74 -33.05 2.85
C LEU A 142 -8.89 -33.59 3.70
N VAL A 143 -10.11 -33.67 3.14
CA VAL A 143 -11.29 -34.22 3.82
C VAL A 143 -11.08 -35.69 4.18
N ASP A 144 -10.34 -36.42 3.35
CA ASP A 144 -10.03 -37.83 3.57
C ASP A 144 -8.88 -38.06 4.58
N ASN A 145 -8.36 -37.01 5.22
CA ASN A 145 -7.22 -37.05 6.15
C ASN A 145 -5.99 -37.77 5.58
N ILE A 146 -5.76 -37.65 4.27
CA ILE A 146 -4.60 -38.25 3.61
C ILE A 146 -3.34 -37.61 4.19
N PRO A 147 -2.41 -38.38 4.81
CA PRO A 147 -1.19 -37.83 5.39
C PRO A 147 -0.30 -37.22 4.31
N ASP A 148 0.50 -36.21 4.67
CA ASP A 148 1.40 -35.51 3.73
C ASP A 148 2.38 -36.44 3.01
N SER A 149 2.67 -37.62 3.59
CA SER A 149 3.50 -38.67 2.98
C SER A 149 2.88 -39.35 1.75
N GLU A 150 1.56 -39.28 1.59
CA GLU A 150 0.83 -39.88 0.46
C GLU A 150 0.56 -38.88 -0.67
N LEU A 151 0.76 -37.58 -0.42
CA LEU A 151 0.66 -36.56 -1.46
C LEU A 151 1.85 -36.66 -2.41
N SER A 152 1.58 -36.54 -3.71
CA SER A 152 2.67 -36.40 -4.67
C SER A 152 3.45 -35.12 -4.36
N GLY A 153 4.75 -35.08 -4.67
CA GLY A 153 5.55 -33.88 -4.42
C GLY A 153 5.01 -32.61 -5.11
N ALA A 154 4.23 -32.75 -6.18
CA ALA A 154 3.55 -31.62 -6.81
C ALA A 154 2.36 -31.11 -5.98
N GLU A 155 1.56 -32.02 -5.41
CA GLU A 155 0.43 -31.69 -4.53
C GLU A 155 0.92 -31.10 -3.21
N LEU A 156 1.99 -31.64 -2.63
CA LEU A 156 2.58 -31.09 -1.41
C LEU A 156 3.11 -29.66 -1.64
N ARG A 157 3.80 -29.42 -2.76
CA ARG A 157 4.22 -28.05 -3.13
C ARG A 157 3.02 -27.12 -3.30
N LEU A 158 1.94 -27.61 -3.91
CA LEU A 158 0.72 -26.82 -4.09
C LEU A 158 0.10 -26.49 -2.72
N LYS A 159 -0.06 -27.49 -1.83
CA LYS A 159 -0.57 -27.33 -0.47
C LYS A 159 0.25 -26.31 0.33
N CYS A 160 1.58 -26.39 0.30
CA CYS A 160 2.46 -25.44 1.00
C CYS A 160 2.49 -24.05 0.35
N SER A 161 2.20 -23.94 -0.94
CA SER A 161 2.17 -22.66 -1.65
C SER A 161 0.88 -21.86 -1.42
N ILE A 162 -0.17 -22.49 -0.87
CA ILE A 162 -1.48 -21.89 -0.67
C ILE A 162 -1.58 -21.41 0.78
N SER A 163 -1.48 -20.10 0.99
CA SER A 163 -1.74 -19.48 2.30
C SER A 163 -3.24 -19.31 2.54
N PRO A 164 -3.77 -19.55 3.75
CA PRO A 164 -5.16 -19.26 4.09
C PRO A 164 -5.59 -17.81 3.79
N ASN A 165 -4.66 -16.86 3.94
CA ASN A 165 -4.91 -15.45 3.64
C ASN A 165 -5.13 -15.21 2.14
N ASP A 166 -4.43 -15.94 1.28
CA ASP A 166 -4.55 -15.84 -0.16
C ASP A 166 -5.90 -16.41 -0.64
N ILE A 167 -6.41 -17.45 0.02
CA ILE A 167 -7.75 -18.02 -0.23
C ILE A 167 -8.82 -16.97 0.05
N ALA A 168 -8.85 -16.41 1.27
CA ALA A 168 -9.82 -15.39 1.66
C ALA A 168 -9.74 -14.15 0.75
N SER A 169 -8.53 -13.78 0.34
CA SER A 169 -8.29 -12.67 -0.58
C SER A 169 -8.83 -12.96 -2.00
N ALA A 170 -8.63 -14.16 -2.52
CA ALA A 170 -9.14 -14.59 -3.82
C ALA A 170 -10.68 -14.68 -3.84
N GLU A 171 -11.29 -15.24 -2.78
CA GLU A 171 -12.74 -15.27 -2.61
C GLU A 171 -13.35 -13.87 -2.63
N THR A 172 -12.76 -12.96 -1.85
CA THR A 172 -13.23 -11.57 -1.77
C THR A 172 -13.16 -10.87 -3.13
N ARG A 173 -12.08 -11.08 -3.90
CA ARG A 173 -11.93 -10.49 -5.24
C ARG A 173 -12.92 -11.08 -6.25
N LEU A 174 -13.12 -12.39 -6.24
CA LEU A 174 -14.09 -13.04 -7.14
C LEU A 174 -15.53 -12.61 -6.83
N GLU A 175 -15.88 -12.47 -5.55
CA GLU A 175 -17.20 -12.01 -5.15
C GLU A 175 -17.43 -10.54 -5.51
N ALA A 176 -16.45 -9.67 -5.28
CA ALA A 176 -16.50 -8.28 -5.74
C ALA A 176 -16.66 -8.19 -7.26
N PHE A 177 -15.99 -9.06 -8.02
CA PHE A 177 -16.12 -9.12 -9.48
C PHE A 177 -17.49 -9.65 -9.92
N ARG A 178 -18.03 -10.66 -9.22
CA ARG A 178 -19.39 -11.18 -9.43
C ARG A 178 -20.39 -10.04 -9.26
N ILE A 179 -20.38 -9.35 -8.12
CA ILE A 179 -21.24 -8.18 -7.83
C ILE A 179 -21.11 -7.11 -8.93
N ASN A 180 -19.89 -6.83 -9.40
CA ASN A 180 -19.67 -5.88 -10.49
C ASN A 180 -20.37 -6.32 -11.79
N ILE A 181 -20.24 -7.59 -12.18
CA ILE A 181 -20.95 -8.14 -13.35
C ILE A 181 -22.46 -8.04 -13.14
N GLU A 182 -22.97 -8.40 -11.97
CA GLU A 182 -24.41 -8.32 -11.69
C GLU A 182 -24.92 -6.90 -11.86
N SER A 183 -24.24 -5.93 -11.24
CA SER A 183 -24.63 -4.51 -11.32
C SER A 183 -24.68 -3.97 -12.75
N ARG A 184 -23.78 -4.44 -13.63
CA ARG A 184 -23.75 -4.06 -15.06
C ARG A 184 -24.82 -4.74 -15.88
N LEU A 185 -25.23 -5.95 -15.51
CA LEU A 185 -26.28 -6.69 -16.21
C LEU A 185 -27.67 -6.29 -15.72
N THR A 186 -27.80 -5.86 -14.47
CA THR A 186 -29.05 -5.36 -13.89
C THR A 186 -29.27 -3.88 -14.13
N SER A 187 -28.22 -3.11 -14.45
CA SER A 187 -28.42 -1.73 -14.88
C SER A 187 -29.23 -1.76 -16.19
N PRO A 188 -30.47 -1.25 -16.21
CA PRO A 188 -31.27 -1.20 -17.42
C PRO A 188 -30.43 -0.52 -18.50
N SER A 189 -30.42 -1.11 -19.69
CA SER A 189 -29.61 -0.54 -20.77
C SER A 189 -29.99 0.93 -20.94
N LYS A 190 -29.06 1.82 -21.28
CA LYS A 190 -29.39 3.24 -21.54
C LYS A 190 -30.55 3.42 -22.53
N ILE A 191 -30.77 2.41 -23.38
CA ILE A 191 -31.90 2.31 -24.32
C ILE A 191 -33.23 2.09 -23.58
N GLU A 192 -33.27 1.23 -22.56
CA GLU A 192 -34.44 1.06 -21.70
C GLU A 192 -34.67 2.27 -20.81
N GLU A 193 -33.63 2.95 -20.33
CA GLU A 193 -33.77 4.18 -19.54
C GLU A 193 -34.28 5.36 -20.39
N GLU A 194 -33.83 5.49 -21.64
CA GLU A 194 -34.39 6.44 -22.62
C GLU A 194 -35.81 6.07 -23.04
N ASN A 195 -36.11 4.79 -23.26
CA ASN A 195 -37.48 4.34 -23.54
C ASN A 195 -38.40 4.56 -22.32
N TYR A 196 -37.92 4.32 -21.10
CA TYR A 196 -38.68 4.56 -19.88
C TYR A 196 -38.94 6.05 -19.66
N LYS A 197 -37.96 6.93 -19.95
CA LYS A 197 -38.17 8.38 -20.01
C LYS A 197 -39.21 8.76 -21.07
N LYS A 198 -39.10 8.20 -22.28
CA LYS A 198 -40.06 8.45 -23.36
C LYS A 198 -41.48 8.00 -22.98
N TYR A 199 -41.63 6.84 -22.35
CA TYR A 199 -42.92 6.35 -21.84
C TYR A 199 -43.44 7.14 -20.64
N LYS A 200 -42.56 7.63 -19.76
CA LYS A 200 -42.90 8.48 -18.61
C LYS A 200 -43.36 9.87 -19.05
N ASP A 201 -42.78 10.42 -20.11
CA ASP A 201 -43.20 11.68 -20.71
C ASP A 201 -44.56 11.54 -21.43
N LEU A 202 -44.80 10.41 -22.10
CA LEU A 202 -46.09 10.09 -22.71
C LEU A 202 -47.21 9.89 -21.68
N THR A 203 -46.92 9.22 -20.55
CA THR A 203 -47.89 8.96 -19.47
C THR A 203 -48.12 10.16 -18.56
N SER A 204 -47.16 11.08 -18.42
CA SER A 204 -47.35 12.36 -17.71
C SER A 204 -48.36 13.28 -18.40
N SER A 205 -48.72 13.03 -19.67
CA SER A 205 -49.81 13.76 -20.34
C SER A 205 -51.22 13.28 -20.00
N MET A 206 -51.38 12.12 -19.35
CA MET A 206 -52.69 11.49 -19.09
C MET A 206 -53.23 11.63 -17.66
N GLY A 207 -52.55 12.35 -16.76
CA GLY A 207 -53.17 12.86 -15.52
C GLY A 207 -53.77 11.81 -14.59
N ILE A 208 -53.13 10.64 -14.43
CA ILE A 208 -53.55 9.64 -13.44
C ILE A 208 -52.51 9.60 -12.31
N HIS A 209 -52.86 10.24 -11.20
CA HIS A 209 -52.15 10.12 -9.94
C HIS A 209 -52.38 8.71 -9.37
N SER A 210 -51.32 7.91 -9.24
CA SER A 210 -51.34 6.68 -8.46
C SER A 210 -50.24 6.76 -7.39
N GLU A 211 -50.67 7.04 -6.16
CA GLU A 211 -49.86 6.96 -4.95
C GLU A 211 -49.66 5.50 -4.56
N ARG A 212 -48.44 4.98 -4.67
CA ARG A 212 -47.85 4.01 -3.72
C ARG A 212 -46.43 3.67 -4.15
N GLU A 213 -45.46 4.41 -3.61
CA GLU A 213 -44.07 3.96 -3.54
C GLU A 213 -43.77 3.48 -2.12
N SER A 214 -43.64 2.17 -1.99
CA SER A 214 -43.11 1.50 -0.81
C SER A 214 -41.60 1.70 -0.78
N LYS A 215 -41.11 2.47 0.18
CA LYS A 215 -39.68 2.58 0.52
C LYS A 215 -39.15 1.21 0.97
N SER A 216 -38.43 0.52 0.09
CA SER A 216 -37.53 -0.57 0.46
C SER A 216 -36.19 0.03 0.86
N GLN A 217 -35.95 0.09 2.18
CA GLN A 217 -34.65 0.43 2.75
C GLN A 217 -33.68 -0.74 2.52
N TYR A 218 -32.81 -0.63 1.51
CA TYR A 218 -31.57 -1.39 1.49
C TYR A 218 -30.49 -0.57 2.20
N ILE A 219 -30.18 -0.99 3.42
CA ILE A 219 -29.01 -0.56 4.19
C ILE A 219 -27.88 -1.49 3.77
N THR A 220 -27.07 -1.08 2.79
CA THR A 220 -25.73 -1.66 2.55
C THR A 220 -24.82 -0.58 1.94
N SER A 221 -24.04 0.05 2.81
CA SER A 221 -22.61 0.42 2.61
C SER A 221 -22.22 1.20 1.35
N GLY A 222 -23.09 2.04 0.80
CA GLY A 222 -22.79 3.02 -0.24
C GLY A 222 -22.07 4.27 0.29
N LEU A 223 -21.04 4.11 1.14
CA LEU A 223 -20.12 5.21 1.41
C LEU A 223 -19.22 5.32 0.18
N SER A 224 -19.67 6.08 -0.82
CA SER A 224 -18.76 6.66 -1.81
C SER A 224 -17.63 7.30 -1.02
N SER A 225 -16.45 6.68 -1.06
CA SER A 225 -15.31 7.09 -0.26
C SER A 225 -15.05 8.56 -0.54
N ILE A 226 -15.35 9.42 0.43
CA ILE A 226 -15.10 10.85 0.32
C ILE A 226 -13.59 11.00 0.09
N ILE A 227 -13.23 11.56 -1.06
CA ILE A 227 -11.83 11.80 -1.43
C ILE A 227 -11.42 13.13 -0.79
N ASP A 228 -10.52 13.08 0.19
CA ASP A 228 -9.87 14.28 0.72
C ASP A 228 -8.64 14.60 -0.15
N VAL A 229 -8.88 15.41 -1.18
CA VAL A 229 -7.84 15.84 -2.14
C VAL A 229 -6.65 16.52 -1.46
N THR A 230 -6.84 17.13 -0.30
CA THR A 230 -5.76 17.81 0.41
C THR A 230 -4.71 16.86 0.98
N LEU A 231 -5.06 15.58 1.19
CA LEU A 231 -4.12 14.54 1.64
C LEU A 231 -3.22 14.03 0.52
N LEU A 232 -3.57 14.30 -0.74
CA LEU A 232 -2.87 13.79 -1.92
C LEU A 232 -1.70 14.69 -2.38
N ALA A 233 -1.45 15.80 -1.66
CA ALA A 233 -0.32 16.68 -1.87
C ALA A 233 -0.13 17.20 -3.32
N GLY A 234 -1.23 17.40 -4.06
CA GLY A 234 -1.21 17.86 -5.45
C GLY A 234 -1.05 16.74 -6.48
N LEU A 235 -1.01 15.47 -6.06
CA LEU A 235 -0.87 14.31 -6.94
C LEU A 235 -2.20 13.81 -7.50
N GLU A 236 -3.33 14.40 -7.11
CA GLU A 236 -4.68 13.98 -7.52
C GLU A 236 -4.86 13.89 -9.04
N HIS A 237 -4.20 14.75 -9.81
CA HIS A 237 -4.32 14.74 -11.27
C HIS A 237 -3.63 13.56 -11.95
N TYR A 238 -2.76 12.85 -11.23
CA TYR A 238 -2.03 11.68 -11.72
C TYR A 238 -2.69 10.35 -11.34
N MET A 239 -3.83 10.39 -10.67
CA MET A 239 -4.53 9.23 -10.13
C MET A 239 -5.98 9.19 -10.61
N SER A 240 -6.48 7.99 -10.89
CA SER A 240 -7.92 7.75 -11.07
C SER A 240 -8.69 8.02 -9.78
N LYS A 241 -10.00 8.25 -9.88
CA LYS A 241 -10.84 8.51 -8.69
C LYS A 241 -10.84 7.33 -7.73
N GLU A 242 -10.75 6.12 -8.26
CA GLU A 242 -10.66 4.88 -7.51
C GLU A 242 -9.35 4.80 -6.72
N GLU A 243 -8.21 5.17 -7.33
CA GLU A 243 -6.91 5.24 -6.64
C GLU A 243 -6.88 6.34 -5.58
N GLN A 244 -7.45 7.51 -5.88
CA GLN A 244 -7.58 8.61 -4.91
C GLN A 244 -8.40 8.18 -3.69
N ALA A 245 -9.52 7.48 -3.91
CA ALA A 245 -10.35 6.94 -2.85
C ALA A 245 -9.60 5.90 -2.00
N TYR A 246 -8.88 4.98 -2.65
CA TYR A 246 -8.10 3.95 -1.98
C TYR A 246 -6.97 4.54 -1.11
N ILE A 247 -6.21 5.49 -1.64
CA ILE A 247 -5.12 6.13 -0.89
C ILE A 247 -5.69 6.97 0.26
N THR A 248 -6.79 7.69 0.05
CA THR A 248 -7.48 8.41 1.12
C THR A 248 -7.89 7.44 2.22
N GLU A 249 -8.42 6.26 1.87
CA GLU A 249 -8.78 5.23 2.83
C GLU A 249 -7.58 4.72 3.63
N LEU A 250 -6.46 4.44 2.97
CA LEU A 250 -5.22 4.02 3.66
C LEU A 250 -4.72 5.10 4.64
N LEU A 251 -4.64 6.36 4.19
CA LEU A 251 -4.16 7.50 5.00
C LEU A 251 -5.05 7.77 6.22
N THR A 252 -6.34 7.44 6.14
CA THR A 252 -7.34 7.74 7.17
C THR A 252 -7.79 6.51 7.95
N SER A 253 -7.16 5.36 7.73
CA SER A 253 -7.49 4.09 8.39
C SER A 253 -7.21 4.08 9.89
N GLY A 254 -6.27 4.92 10.35
CA GLY A 254 -5.74 4.90 11.73
C GLY A 254 -4.66 3.84 11.97
N ASP A 255 -4.27 3.11 10.92
CA ASP A 255 -3.24 2.06 10.98
C ASP A 255 -1.90 2.59 10.43
N THR A 256 -0.82 2.44 11.20
CA THR A 256 0.52 2.93 10.86
C THR A 256 1.12 2.21 9.65
N SER A 257 0.84 0.92 9.48
CA SER A 257 1.33 0.12 8.35
C SER A 257 0.65 0.53 7.05
N LYS A 258 -0.67 0.77 7.09
CA LYS A 258 -1.41 1.32 5.94
C LYS A 258 -0.98 2.75 5.61
N LEU A 259 -0.66 3.54 6.63
CA LEU A 259 -0.14 4.89 6.46
C LEU A 259 1.24 4.89 5.77
N ALA A 260 2.12 3.95 6.15
CA ALA A 260 3.39 3.70 5.49
C ALA A 260 3.22 3.26 4.04
N GLN A 261 2.30 2.32 3.79
CA GLN A 261 1.96 1.86 2.43
C GLN A 261 1.45 3.01 1.56
N ALA A 262 0.56 3.86 2.08
CA ALA A 262 0.08 5.03 1.35
C ALA A 262 1.20 6.00 1.00
N ALA A 263 2.13 6.25 1.94
CA ALA A 263 3.31 7.10 1.70
C ALA A 263 4.19 6.54 0.57
N GLN A 264 4.38 5.21 0.54
CA GLN A 264 5.13 4.52 -0.52
C GLN A 264 4.45 4.70 -1.89
N ILE A 265 3.14 4.45 -1.97
CA ILE A 265 2.36 4.61 -3.21
C ILE A 265 2.48 6.04 -3.74
N LEU A 266 2.28 7.05 -2.88
CA LEU A 266 2.39 8.46 -3.26
C LEU A 266 3.80 8.83 -3.74
N SER A 267 4.84 8.29 -3.09
CA SER A 267 6.23 8.50 -3.52
C SER A 267 6.50 7.91 -4.91
N GLU A 268 6.02 6.71 -5.19
CA GLU A 268 6.18 6.07 -6.51
C GLU A 268 5.44 6.82 -7.62
N ILE A 269 4.20 7.26 -7.36
CA ILE A 269 3.44 8.07 -8.31
C ILE A 269 4.18 9.37 -8.62
N LYS A 270 4.70 10.04 -7.59
CA LYS A 270 5.52 11.25 -7.76
C LYS A 270 6.77 10.97 -8.60
N ARG A 271 7.49 9.88 -8.32
CA ARG A 271 8.69 9.47 -9.06
C ARG A 271 8.39 9.22 -10.54
N LEU A 272 7.30 8.52 -10.85
CA LEU A 272 6.86 8.27 -12.22
C LEU A 272 6.54 9.58 -12.95
N ASN A 273 5.90 10.53 -12.26
CA ASN A 273 5.62 11.84 -12.83
C ASN A 273 6.91 12.64 -13.12
N ASP A 274 7.82 12.71 -12.16
CA ASP A 274 9.09 13.43 -12.31
C ASP A 274 9.89 12.87 -13.51
N SER A 275 9.97 11.54 -13.65
CA SER A 275 10.64 10.89 -14.79
C SER A 275 9.99 11.14 -16.16
N SER A 276 8.66 11.31 -16.19
CA SER A 276 7.92 11.59 -17.42
C SER A 276 8.23 13.00 -17.94
N THR A 277 8.45 13.96 -17.04
CA THR A 277 8.75 15.34 -17.43
C THR A 277 10.18 15.53 -17.95
N GLU A 278 11.16 14.79 -17.41
CA GLU A 278 12.56 14.87 -17.85
C GLU A 278 12.76 14.40 -19.31
N SER A 279 12.00 13.37 -19.70
CA SER A 279 12.06 12.80 -21.06
C SER A 279 11.62 13.79 -22.15
N ILE A 280 10.74 14.74 -21.83
CA ILE A 280 10.26 15.75 -22.77
C ILE A 280 11.22 16.95 -22.82
N SER A 281 11.85 17.31 -21.70
CA SER A 281 12.75 18.47 -21.62
C SER A 281 14.08 18.26 -22.36
N ASN A 282 14.65 17.06 -22.31
CA ASN A 282 15.96 16.79 -22.91
C ASN A 282 15.95 16.74 -24.45
N ASN A 283 14.82 16.41 -25.09
CA ASN A 283 14.73 16.42 -26.55
C ASN A 283 14.73 17.84 -27.16
N ASN A 284 14.42 18.88 -26.37
CA ASN A 284 14.42 20.26 -26.88
C ASN A 284 15.77 20.98 -26.77
N LYS A 285 16.70 20.51 -25.93
CA LYS A 285 18.02 21.16 -25.79
C LYS A 285 19.01 20.78 -26.89
N ASN A 286 18.88 19.59 -27.49
CA ASN A 286 19.79 19.14 -28.55
C ASN A 286 19.47 19.70 -29.95
N ASN A 287 18.34 20.40 -30.13
CA ASN A 287 17.97 20.99 -31.43
C ASN A 287 18.34 22.47 -31.60
N HIS A 288 18.97 23.10 -30.60
CA HIS A 288 19.31 24.53 -30.67
C HIS A 288 20.72 24.86 -31.21
N HIS A 289 21.50 23.87 -31.66
CA HIS A 289 22.83 24.11 -32.23
C HIS A 289 22.90 24.23 -33.77
N ASN A 290 21.77 24.36 -34.50
CA ASN A 290 21.86 24.50 -35.96
C ASN A 290 20.88 25.45 -36.66
N ILE A 291 20.35 26.46 -35.96
CA ILE A 291 19.61 27.56 -36.62
C ILE A 291 20.15 28.89 -36.13
N SER A 292 21.32 29.23 -36.63
CA SER A 292 21.80 30.61 -36.72
C SER A 292 21.16 31.26 -37.93
N SER A 293 20.66 32.48 -37.76
CA SER A 293 20.05 33.37 -38.75
C SER A 293 18.58 33.09 -39.10
N ILE A 294 17.67 33.81 -38.43
CA ILE A 294 16.70 34.74 -39.05
C ILE A 294 16.09 35.59 -37.93
N SER A 295 16.46 36.87 -37.96
CA SER A 295 15.67 38.06 -37.68
C SER A 295 14.58 38.01 -36.58
N SER A 296 14.95 38.53 -35.43
CA SER A 296 14.08 39.01 -34.36
C SER A 296 13.41 40.34 -34.73
N SER A 297 12.09 40.34 -34.91
CA SER A 297 11.26 41.54 -34.78
C SER A 297 9.78 41.16 -34.62
N SER A 298 9.12 41.82 -33.65
CA SER A 298 7.70 41.76 -33.32
C SER A 298 7.31 40.73 -32.25
N LEU A 299 7.13 41.21 -31.01
CA LEU A 299 6.04 40.86 -30.09
C LEU A 299 6.18 41.70 -28.80
N THR A 300 5.88 42.98 -28.91
CA THR A 300 5.65 43.89 -27.77
C THR A 300 4.37 44.68 -28.02
N ALA A 301 3.20 44.04 -27.86
CA ALA A 301 1.91 44.73 -28.04
C ALA A 301 0.71 44.08 -27.31
N ALA A 302 0.91 43.37 -26.19
CA ALA A 302 -0.22 42.70 -25.50
C ALA A 302 -0.23 42.83 -23.96
N SER A 303 0.32 43.91 -23.40
CA SER A 303 0.41 44.09 -21.94
C SER A 303 -0.02 45.47 -21.41
N SER A 304 -0.78 46.27 -22.16
CA SER A 304 -1.19 47.63 -21.75
C SER A 304 -2.69 47.83 -21.42
N PHE A 305 -3.54 46.80 -21.41
CA PHE A 305 -5.00 46.97 -21.23
C PHE A 305 -5.59 46.68 -19.83
N LEU A 306 -4.77 46.37 -18.81
CA LEU A 306 -5.26 45.99 -17.47
C LEU A 306 -4.98 47.00 -16.34
N ALA A 307 -4.82 48.30 -16.64
CA ALA A 307 -4.43 49.30 -15.64
C ALA A 307 -5.50 50.36 -15.28
N LYS A 308 -6.75 50.28 -15.76
CA LYS A 308 -7.76 51.31 -15.49
C LYS A 308 -9.11 50.71 -15.06
N GLY A 309 -9.23 50.36 -13.77
CA GLY A 309 -10.49 49.84 -13.25
C GLY A 309 -10.56 49.67 -11.73
N LYS A 310 -9.96 50.58 -10.93
CA LYS A 310 -10.00 50.50 -9.46
C LYS A 310 -10.46 51.80 -8.79
N LYS A 311 -11.72 52.25 -8.97
CA LYS A 311 -12.28 53.37 -8.17
C LYS A 311 -13.78 53.31 -7.82
N LYS A 312 -14.52 52.20 -7.96
CA LYS A 312 -15.98 52.18 -7.63
C LYS A 312 -16.49 50.92 -6.91
N LEU A 313 -15.80 50.42 -5.87
CA LEU A 313 -16.29 49.26 -5.09
C LEU A 313 -16.43 49.47 -3.57
N LYS A 314 -16.17 50.68 -3.04
CA LYS A 314 -16.30 50.94 -1.59
C LYS A 314 -17.76 50.98 -1.09
N GLY A 315 -18.74 51.21 -1.96
CA GLY A 315 -20.15 51.33 -1.54
C GLY A 315 -20.94 50.01 -1.48
N ALA A 316 -20.47 48.96 -2.15
CA ALA A 316 -21.13 47.65 -2.15
C ALA A 316 -20.70 46.79 -0.96
N GLU A 317 -19.41 46.87 -0.59
CA GLU A 317 -18.84 46.19 0.57
C GLU A 317 -19.42 46.70 1.89
N GLU A 318 -19.61 48.01 2.02
CA GLU A 318 -20.24 48.62 3.21
C GLU A 318 -21.74 48.29 3.32
N ARG A 319 -22.41 48.01 2.19
CA ARG A 319 -23.82 47.59 2.17
C ARG A 319 -23.98 46.10 2.52
N ALA A 320 -23.01 45.26 2.12
CA ALA A 320 -22.96 43.85 2.52
C ALA A 320 -22.67 43.69 4.03
N MET A 321 -21.76 44.50 4.58
CA MET A 321 -21.45 44.49 6.02
C MET A 321 -22.61 44.95 6.90
N ARG A 322 -23.51 45.82 6.40
CA ARG A 322 -24.72 46.22 7.16
C ARG A 322 -25.83 45.17 7.14
N MET A 323 -25.89 44.28 6.14
CA MET A 323 -26.89 43.21 6.11
C MET A 323 -26.55 42.03 7.03
N MET A 324 -25.28 41.88 7.44
CA MET A 324 -24.86 40.85 8.41
C MET A 324 -25.17 41.19 9.87
N ASN A 325 -25.52 42.44 10.19
CA ASN A 325 -25.82 42.89 11.56
C ASN A 325 -27.34 42.99 11.85
N SER A 326 -28.19 42.33 11.07
CA SER A 326 -29.65 42.33 11.33
C SER A 326 -29.99 41.41 12.52
N PRO A 327 -30.56 41.94 13.62
CA PRO A 327 -30.84 41.15 14.81
C PRO A 327 -32.20 40.48 14.69
N SER A 328 -32.25 39.31 14.04
CA SER A 328 -33.43 38.46 14.09
C SER A 328 -33.10 37.07 13.58
N ILE A 329 -32.80 36.17 14.50
CA ILE A 329 -33.19 34.75 14.55
C ILE A 329 -32.31 34.11 15.64
N SER A 330 -32.91 33.87 16.80
CA SER A 330 -32.29 33.13 17.91
C SER A 330 -32.27 31.63 17.56
N ILE A 331 -31.34 31.23 16.68
CA ILE A 331 -30.93 29.84 16.56
C ILE A 331 -29.84 29.62 17.60
N SER A 332 -29.96 28.53 18.35
CA SER A 332 -29.13 28.09 19.48
C SER A 332 -27.63 28.37 19.27
N THR A 333 -27.10 29.36 19.98
CA THR A 333 -25.69 29.77 19.98
C THR A 333 -24.71 28.65 20.32
N THR A 334 -25.16 27.59 20.98
CA THR A 334 -24.33 26.45 21.39
C THR A 334 -23.88 25.54 20.25
N THR A 335 -24.65 25.42 19.15
CA THR A 335 -24.27 24.55 18.03
C THR A 335 -23.26 25.21 17.09
N LEU A 336 -23.39 26.52 16.87
CA LEU A 336 -22.43 27.29 16.07
C LEU A 336 -21.05 27.35 16.73
N THR A 337 -20.96 27.51 18.06
CA THR A 337 -19.68 27.54 18.76
C THR A 337 -18.92 26.21 18.68
N LEU A 338 -19.63 25.08 18.71
CA LEU A 338 -19.01 23.74 18.57
C LEU A 338 -18.51 23.50 17.14
N GLN A 339 -19.28 23.89 16.13
CA GLN A 339 -18.87 23.78 14.73
C GLN A 339 -17.69 24.71 14.42
N GLU A 340 -17.69 25.93 14.95
CA GLU A 340 -16.60 26.90 14.75
C GLU A 340 -15.33 26.48 15.50
N GLN A 341 -15.46 25.90 16.70
CA GLN A 341 -14.34 25.29 17.42
C GLN A 341 -13.80 24.05 16.69
N ALA A 342 -14.65 23.24 16.06
CA ALA A 342 -14.24 22.13 15.19
C ALA A 342 -13.51 22.63 13.94
N ARG A 343 -13.99 23.69 13.28
CA ARG A 343 -13.28 24.34 12.16
C ARG A 343 -11.95 24.95 12.58
N HIS A 344 -11.87 25.53 13.78
CA HIS A 344 -10.62 26.07 14.31
C HIS A 344 -9.63 24.96 14.70
N ARG A 345 -10.11 23.77 15.07
CA ARG A 345 -9.28 22.55 15.21
C ARG A 345 -8.79 22.04 13.86
N LEU A 346 -9.59 22.15 12.79
CA LEU A 346 -9.16 21.84 11.42
C LEU A 346 -8.14 22.83 10.85
N GLN A 347 -8.09 24.06 11.37
CA GLN A 347 -7.03 25.03 11.06
C GLN A 347 -5.75 24.80 11.88
N GLN A 348 -5.73 23.86 12.82
CA GLN A 348 -4.48 23.45 13.42
C GLN A 348 -3.59 22.85 12.33
N ASN A 349 -2.30 23.19 12.39
CA ASN A 349 -1.31 22.69 11.45
C ASN A 349 -1.44 21.17 11.36
N LEU A 350 -1.70 20.67 10.15
CA LEU A 350 -1.76 19.23 9.92
C LEU A 350 -0.51 18.58 10.51
N PRO A 351 -0.64 17.36 11.07
CA PRO A 351 0.54 16.62 11.47
C PRO A 351 1.46 16.51 10.25
N PRO A 352 2.79 16.49 10.46
CA PRO A 352 3.71 16.33 9.37
C PRO A 352 3.33 15.08 8.56
N MET A 353 3.04 15.28 7.27
CA MET A 353 2.54 14.19 6.43
C MET A 353 3.56 13.04 6.37
N PRO A 354 3.09 11.79 6.32
CA PRO A 354 3.93 10.63 6.08
C PRO A 354 4.76 10.78 4.80
N LYS A 355 6.02 10.37 4.85
CA LYS A 355 6.92 10.41 3.68
C LYS A 355 7.60 9.06 3.53
N PHE A 356 7.62 8.55 2.32
CA PHE A 356 8.48 7.42 1.96
C PHE A 356 9.72 7.96 1.26
N VAL A 357 10.89 7.50 1.68
CA VAL A 357 12.18 7.93 1.16
C VAL A 357 13.04 6.72 0.87
N THR A 358 13.50 6.60 -0.37
CA THR A 358 14.49 5.61 -0.78
C THR A 358 15.88 6.25 -0.81
N LEU A 359 16.78 5.77 0.03
CA LEU A 359 18.19 6.10 -0.02
C LEU A 359 18.87 5.14 -0.99
N LYS A 360 19.49 5.71 -2.03
CA LYS A 360 20.18 4.96 -3.07
C LYS A 360 21.55 4.44 -2.58
N PRO A 361 22.17 3.45 -3.25
CA PRO A 361 23.50 2.96 -2.91
C PRO A 361 24.59 4.04 -2.96
N ASP A 362 24.45 5.03 -3.85
CA ASP A 362 25.36 6.17 -4.00
C ASP A 362 25.15 7.27 -2.93
N PHE A 363 24.22 7.04 -1.99
CA PHE A 363 23.94 7.97 -0.92
C PHE A 363 25.05 7.90 0.14
N ASP A 364 25.90 8.92 0.14
CA ASP A 364 27.03 9.00 1.06
C ASP A 364 26.55 9.48 2.44
N VAL A 365 26.08 8.55 3.27
CA VAL A 365 25.60 8.83 4.64
C VAL A 365 26.70 9.50 5.48
N TYR A 366 27.97 9.16 5.23
CA TYR A 366 29.12 9.50 6.09
C TYR A 366 30.20 10.35 5.43
N ALA A 367 29.90 11.00 4.29
CA ALA A 367 30.81 11.87 3.56
C ALA A 367 31.80 12.55 4.49
N ALA A 368 33.09 12.18 4.38
CA ALA A 368 34.13 12.14 5.43
C ALA A 368 34.31 13.42 6.28
N HIS A 369 33.68 14.53 5.91
CA HIS A 369 33.79 15.81 6.60
C HIS A 369 32.47 16.38 7.15
N ARG A 370 31.28 15.86 6.78
CA ARG A 370 29.98 16.32 7.32
C ARG A 370 28.93 15.21 7.22
N LYS A 371 28.56 14.60 8.37
CA LYS A 371 27.42 13.67 8.48
C LYS A 371 26.18 14.26 7.80
N VAL A 372 25.70 13.59 6.75
CA VAL A 372 24.58 14.04 5.90
C VAL A 372 23.26 13.88 6.64
N LEU A 373 23.15 12.80 7.43
CA LEU A 373 22.05 12.52 8.35
C LEU A 373 22.57 12.37 9.78
N LYS A 374 21.83 12.93 10.74
CA LYS A 374 22.00 12.66 12.16
C LYS A 374 20.67 12.24 12.75
N PHE A 375 20.69 11.22 13.57
CA PHE A 375 19.55 10.73 14.33
C PHE A 375 19.78 10.96 15.82
N LYS A 376 18.69 11.22 16.55
CA LYS A 376 18.67 11.28 18.01
C LYS A 376 17.45 10.49 18.51
N ASP A 377 17.62 9.82 19.63
CA ASP A 377 16.49 9.27 20.36
C ASP A 377 15.63 10.41 20.88
N ASP A 378 14.33 10.29 20.65
CA ASP A 378 13.37 11.19 21.25
C ASP A 378 13.14 10.74 22.68
N GLY A 379 13.48 11.59 23.64
CA GLY A 379 13.13 11.36 25.03
C GLY A 379 11.63 11.53 25.31
N TRP A 380 10.75 11.45 24.29
CA TRP A 380 9.32 11.56 24.51
C TRP A 380 8.79 10.27 25.10
N ASP A 381 8.38 10.37 26.36
CA ASP A 381 7.77 9.30 27.12
C ASP A 381 6.26 9.15 26.85
N GLY A 382 5.76 9.71 25.74
CA GLY A 382 4.34 9.70 25.38
C GLY A 382 3.42 10.44 26.36
N SER A 383 3.95 11.03 27.43
CA SER A 383 3.13 11.65 28.47
C SER A 383 2.53 12.97 28.00
N VAL A 384 1.35 13.28 28.50
CA VAL A 384 0.71 14.59 28.30
C VAL A 384 1.60 15.72 28.83
N ALA A 385 2.33 15.46 29.92
CA ALA A 385 3.26 16.43 30.51
C ALA A 385 4.40 16.80 29.55
N ASP A 386 5.04 15.81 28.92
CA ASP A 386 6.10 16.07 27.94
C ASP A 386 5.53 16.71 26.66
N GLY A 387 4.32 16.32 26.24
CA GLY A 387 3.59 16.99 25.16
C GLY A 387 3.39 18.48 25.42
N TYR A 388 2.98 18.86 26.64
CA TYR A 388 2.85 20.27 27.05
C TYR A 388 4.21 20.99 27.14
N ALA A 389 5.24 20.35 27.70
CA ALA A 389 6.58 20.93 27.81
C ALA A 389 7.17 21.25 26.42
N ARG A 390 6.94 20.37 25.43
CA ARG A 390 7.34 20.55 24.04
C ARG A 390 6.56 21.63 23.31
N ALA A 391 5.24 21.66 23.48
CA ALA A 391 4.41 22.73 22.91
C ALA A 391 4.86 24.12 23.41
N TYR A 392 5.22 24.21 24.69
CA TYR A 392 5.71 25.45 25.29
C TYR A 392 7.08 25.87 24.72
N THR A 393 8.01 24.93 24.57
CA THR A 393 9.34 25.21 24.00
C THR A 393 9.31 25.57 22.51
N MET A 394 8.39 25.00 21.72
CA MET A 394 8.22 25.42 20.32
C MET A 394 7.67 26.85 20.20
N SER A 395 6.79 27.27 21.11
CA SER A 395 6.22 28.61 21.12
C SER A 395 7.25 29.71 21.46
N SER A 396 8.19 29.42 22.38
CA SER A 396 9.26 30.35 22.74
C SER A 396 10.30 30.52 21.63
N PHE A 397 10.62 29.44 20.89
CA PHE A 397 11.58 29.48 19.77
C PHE A 397 11.08 30.33 18.60
N THR A 398 9.77 30.34 18.34
CA THR A 398 9.20 31.17 17.27
C THR A 398 9.19 32.67 17.63
N GLN A 399 9.20 33.00 18.93
CA GLN A 399 9.20 34.37 19.40
C GLN A 399 10.60 35.01 19.35
N GLU A 400 11.66 34.23 19.63
CA GLU A 400 13.04 34.71 19.57
C GLU A 400 13.56 34.95 18.14
N GLN A 401 13.11 34.18 17.15
CA GLN A 401 13.49 34.43 15.75
C GLN A 401 12.91 35.74 15.19
N LYS A 402 11.84 36.29 15.79
CA LYS A 402 11.29 37.61 15.41
C LYS A 402 12.00 38.80 16.07
N GLN A 403 12.93 38.57 17.00
CA GLN A 403 13.67 39.63 17.71
C GLN A 403 15.14 39.82 17.25
N LYS A 404 15.53 39.33 16.06
CA LYS A 404 16.74 39.86 15.41
C LYS A 404 16.46 41.24 14.83
N GLN A 405 16.88 42.25 15.59
CA GLN A 405 16.79 43.67 15.25
C GLN A 405 17.38 43.99 13.87
N PRO A 406 16.81 44.97 13.14
CA PRO A 406 17.43 45.50 11.92
C PRO A 406 18.71 46.27 12.28
N HIS A 407 19.87 45.78 11.84
CA HIS A 407 21.09 46.58 11.86
C HIS A 407 20.88 47.84 11.00
N SER A 408 20.85 49.00 11.67
CA SER A 408 20.85 50.31 11.04
C SER A 408 22.14 50.51 10.25
N THR A 409 21.99 50.77 8.97
CA THR A 409 23.02 51.25 8.05
C THR A 409 23.56 52.60 8.52
N VAL A 410 24.79 52.61 9.03
CA VAL A 410 25.58 53.84 9.14
C VAL A 410 26.35 54.02 7.85
N SER A 411 25.95 55.05 7.12
CA SER A 411 26.67 55.67 6.01
C SER A 411 28.02 56.21 6.51
N SER A 412 29.11 55.78 5.89
CA SER A 412 30.32 56.59 5.81
C SER A 412 31.04 56.36 4.48
N PHE A 413 31.31 57.50 3.87
CA PHE A 413 31.80 57.79 2.54
C PHE A 413 33.34 57.67 2.46
N GLN A 414 33.84 57.39 1.26
CA GLN A 414 35.23 57.59 0.74
C GLN A 414 36.39 56.81 1.40
N GLN A 415 37.14 56.03 0.62
CA GLN A 415 38.33 56.55 -0.10
C GLN A 415 38.91 55.50 -1.07
N SER A 416 39.26 55.98 -2.26
CA SER A 416 39.90 55.29 -3.38
C SER A 416 41.31 54.78 -3.06
N HIS A 417 41.68 53.58 -3.53
CA HIS A 417 43.03 53.32 -4.06
C HIS A 417 43.02 52.18 -5.09
N ALA A 418 43.51 52.51 -6.28
CA ALA A 418 43.84 51.62 -7.37
C ALA A 418 45.11 50.80 -7.10
N ARG A 419 45.16 49.56 -7.58
CA ARG A 419 46.35 48.75 -7.98
C ARG A 419 45.83 47.58 -8.84
N PHE A 420 45.98 47.59 -10.16
CA PHE A 420 47.09 47.00 -10.93
C PHE A 420 47.51 45.60 -10.46
N ARG A 421 47.16 44.55 -11.23
CA ARG A 421 48.09 43.64 -11.96
C ARG A 421 47.36 42.43 -12.61
N PRO A 422 48.01 41.74 -13.58
CA PRO A 422 47.40 41.40 -14.87
C PRO A 422 47.17 39.90 -15.11
N ASN A 423 46.50 39.63 -16.23
CA ASN A 423 46.50 38.38 -16.99
C ASN A 423 47.92 37.83 -17.20
N ASN A 424 48.06 36.52 -17.13
CA ASN A 424 49.09 35.77 -17.83
C ASN A 424 48.43 34.57 -18.50
N ASP A 425 48.46 34.61 -19.83
CA ASP A 425 48.38 33.46 -20.71
C ASP A 425 49.73 32.73 -20.76
N ASP A 426 49.67 31.49 -21.26
CA ASP A 426 50.73 30.70 -21.86
C ASP A 426 51.90 30.18 -21.00
N LYS A 427 51.97 28.84 -20.90
CA LYS A 427 53.17 28.09 -21.30
C LYS A 427 52.93 26.58 -21.45
N SER A 428 53.15 26.15 -22.68
CA SER A 428 53.48 24.80 -23.13
C SER A 428 54.93 24.42 -22.79
N SER A 429 55.18 23.11 -22.59
CA SER A 429 56.44 22.32 -22.80
C SER A 429 56.37 21.09 -21.89
N SER A 430 56.21 19.86 -22.40
CA SER A 430 57.22 18.97 -23.00
C SER A 430 58.31 18.51 -22.02
N SER A 431 58.31 17.23 -21.66
CA SER A 431 59.47 16.32 -21.78
C SER A 431 59.08 14.92 -21.34
N GLU A 432 59.48 13.99 -22.19
CA GLU A 432 59.63 12.55 -21.94
C GLU A 432 60.80 12.33 -20.97
N ASP A 433 60.78 11.17 -20.29
CA ASP A 433 61.92 10.25 -20.09
C ASP A 433 61.89 9.55 -18.73
N ASP A 434 61.64 8.24 -18.84
CA ASP A 434 62.46 7.14 -18.33
C ASP A 434 62.68 6.82 -16.84
N GLU A 435 62.71 5.49 -16.69
CA GLU A 435 63.53 4.67 -15.80
C GLU A 435 63.01 4.20 -14.42
N SER A 436 62.77 2.88 -14.42
CA SER A 436 63.45 1.89 -13.57
C SER A 436 62.79 1.45 -12.25
N VAL A 437 62.18 0.27 -12.38
CA VAL A 437 62.34 -0.94 -11.56
C VAL A 437 63.30 -0.80 -10.36
N SER A 438 62.76 -1.00 -9.16
CA SER A 438 63.52 -1.64 -8.08
C SER A 438 62.65 -2.64 -7.32
N VAL A 439 63.14 -3.87 -7.36
CA VAL A 439 62.71 -5.05 -6.63
C VAL A 439 63.23 -4.92 -5.20
N VAL A 440 62.38 -5.04 -4.19
CA VAL A 440 62.83 -5.27 -2.80
C VAL A 440 62.06 -6.41 -2.17
N SER A 441 62.83 -7.49 -2.00
CA SER A 441 62.71 -8.66 -1.15
C SER A 441 61.74 -8.56 0.05
N SER A 442 60.81 -9.50 0.12
CA SER A 442 60.09 -9.84 1.35
C SER A 442 60.70 -11.11 1.94
N ASN A 443 61.39 -10.97 3.07
CA ASN A 443 61.72 -12.05 4.00
C ASN A 443 61.45 -11.53 5.41
N SER A 444 60.55 -12.16 6.15
CA SER A 444 60.80 -12.63 7.52
C SER A 444 59.50 -13.16 8.13
N GLU A 445 59.48 -14.49 8.29
CA GLU A 445 58.73 -15.19 9.31
C GLU A 445 59.18 -14.68 10.70
N SER A 446 58.24 -14.50 11.62
CA SER A 446 58.43 -14.87 13.03
C SER A 446 57.08 -14.94 13.73
N ASP A 447 56.84 -16.15 14.23
CA ASP A 447 55.97 -16.45 15.36
C ASP A 447 56.16 -15.45 16.50
N ASP A 448 55.07 -15.01 17.14
CA ASP A 448 55.06 -15.06 18.59
C ASP A 448 53.65 -15.19 19.16
N SER A 449 53.53 -16.21 20.01
CA SER A 449 52.33 -16.64 20.69
C SER A 449 52.19 -15.86 21.98
N ARG A 450 51.03 -15.27 22.27
CA ARG A 450 50.68 -14.96 23.66
C ARG A 450 49.18 -15.06 23.94
N SER A 451 48.84 -16.27 24.37
CA SER A 451 47.67 -16.63 25.17
C SER A 451 47.54 -15.71 26.40
N THR A 452 46.36 -15.11 26.56
CA THR A 452 45.86 -14.66 27.86
C THR A 452 44.48 -15.26 28.09
N ILE A 453 44.49 -16.22 28.98
CA ILE A 453 43.42 -16.86 29.71
C ILE A 453 42.46 -15.79 30.26
N TYR A 454 41.17 -15.88 29.93
CA TYR A 454 40.10 -15.34 30.75
C TYR A 454 39.08 -16.45 30.98
N GLU A 455 39.15 -16.98 32.19
CA GLU A 455 38.27 -17.95 32.81
C GLU A 455 37.05 -17.17 33.33
N LYS A 456 35.84 -17.49 32.84
CA LYS A 456 34.60 -17.11 33.51
C LYS A 456 33.62 -18.27 33.50
N SER A 457 33.42 -18.73 34.73
CA SER A 457 32.48 -19.70 35.28
C SER A 457 31.08 -19.63 34.68
N TYR A 458 30.55 -20.82 34.39
CA TYR A 458 29.14 -21.11 34.25
C TYR A 458 28.50 -21.14 35.64
N GLU A 459 27.48 -20.32 35.87
CA GLU A 459 26.45 -20.60 36.87
C GLU A 459 25.13 -20.78 36.13
N GLU A 460 24.61 -22.00 36.24
CA GLU A 460 23.26 -22.41 35.89
C GLU A 460 22.25 -21.91 36.93
N ASP A 461 21.01 -21.80 36.45
CA ASP A 461 19.76 -22.05 37.17
C ASP A 461 18.99 -20.92 37.88
N ARG A 462 17.80 -20.69 37.28
CA ARG A 462 16.49 -20.32 37.83
C ARG A 462 16.21 -18.84 38.11
N ASP A 463 15.30 -18.26 37.33
CA ASP A 463 13.91 -18.13 37.78
C ASP A 463 12.92 -17.85 36.63
N VAL A 464 11.87 -18.67 36.66
CA VAL A 464 10.50 -18.53 36.13
C VAL A 464 10.10 -17.13 35.61
N GLU A 465 10.02 -16.97 34.28
CA GLU A 465 9.20 -15.92 33.67
C GLU A 465 7.85 -16.49 33.23
N THR A 466 6.84 -16.26 34.06
CA THR A 466 5.42 -16.37 33.67
C THR A 466 5.07 -15.28 32.64
N PRO A 467 4.34 -15.60 31.55
CA PRO A 467 3.87 -14.59 30.62
C PRO A 467 2.66 -13.87 31.23
N THR A 468 2.89 -12.76 31.93
CA THR A 468 1.82 -11.82 32.25
C THR A 468 1.56 -10.94 31.03
N SER A 469 0.51 -11.26 30.28
CA SER A 469 -0.11 -10.38 29.29
C SER A 469 -0.65 -9.12 29.98
N ASN A 470 0.20 -8.09 30.07
CA ASN A 470 -0.17 -6.75 30.48
C ASN A 470 -0.48 -5.92 29.22
N ASP A 471 -1.71 -6.07 28.71
CA ASP A 471 -2.21 -5.34 27.52
C ASP A 471 -2.53 -3.85 27.78
N GLY A 472 -1.87 -3.22 28.76
CA GLY A 472 -2.30 -1.91 29.30
C GLY A 472 -1.21 -0.85 29.45
N GLU A 473 0.07 -1.21 29.45
CA GLU A 473 1.14 -0.21 29.48
C GLU A 473 1.63 0.00 28.06
N GLY A 474 1.24 1.13 27.48
CA GLY A 474 1.81 1.62 26.25
C GLY A 474 3.30 1.77 26.43
N HIS A 475 4.06 0.71 26.12
CA HIS A 475 5.50 0.76 26.08
C HIS A 475 5.87 1.94 25.20
N ASN A 476 6.50 2.93 25.83
CA ASN A 476 7.02 4.11 25.18
C ASN A 476 8.01 3.63 24.12
N ARG A 477 7.51 3.52 22.89
CA ARG A 477 8.31 3.13 21.75
C ARG A 477 9.41 4.16 21.62
N ASN A 478 10.66 3.71 21.61
CA ASN A 478 11.79 4.58 21.34
C ASN A 478 11.56 5.23 19.97
N ARG A 479 11.25 6.53 19.97
CA ARG A 479 11.06 7.28 18.72
C ARG A 479 12.42 7.79 18.29
N VAL A 480 12.77 7.59 17.03
CA VAL A 480 14.02 8.13 16.49
C VAL A 480 13.72 9.33 15.60
N LEU A 481 14.23 10.50 15.99
CA LEU A 481 14.07 11.74 15.23
C LEU A 481 15.29 12.01 14.36
N VAL A 482 15.04 12.59 13.19
CA VAL A 482 16.08 13.21 12.38
C VAL A 482 16.56 14.49 13.07
N ALA A 483 17.71 14.44 13.70
CA ALA A 483 18.36 15.56 14.36
C ALA A 483 18.99 16.56 13.38
N ALA A 484 19.40 16.10 12.20
CA ALA A 484 19.86 16.97 11.11
C ALA A 484 19.79 16.23 9.77
N ALA A 485 19.35 16.93 8.72
CA ALA A 485 19.39 16.46 7.34
C ALA A 485 20.07 17.52 6.46
N ARG A 486 21.07 17.13 5.68
CA ARG A 486 21.84 18.03 4.80
C ARG A 486 21.91 17.48 3.38
N ARG A 487 22.19 18.34 2.40
CA ARG A 487 22.51 17.97 1.00
C ARG A 487 21.51 16.95 0.42
N GLN A 488 21.98 15.75 0.06
CA GLN A 488 21.20 14.69 -0.57
C GLN A 488 19.99 14.29 0.28
N ALA A 489 20.14 14.15 1.62
CA ALA A 489 19.02 13.87 2.53
C ALA A 489 17.91 14.93 2.43
N TYR A 490 18.31 16.20 2.37
CA TYR A 490 17.38 17.31 2.23
C TYR A 490 16.70 17.31 0.86
N ASN A 491 17.44 16.97 -0.21
CA ASN A 491 16.91 16.91 -1.57
C ASN A 491 15.88 15.79 -1.74
N VAL A 492 16.03 14.65 -1.05
CA VAL A 492 15.04 13.57 -1.05
C VAL A 492 13.84 13.84 -0.11
N GLY A 493 13.79 15.02 0.52
CA GLY A 493 12.62 15.46 1.30
C GLY A 493 12.68 15.22 2.81
N ILE A 494 13.78 14.66 3.32
CA ILE A 494 14.00 14.49 4.76
C ILE A 494 14.23 15.86 5.40
N ARG A 495 13.60 16.10 6.54
CA ARG A 495 13.72 17.35 7.32
C ARG A 495 14.12 17.03 8.75
N GLU A 496 14.76 18.01 9.40
CA GLU A 496 14.99 17.96 10.83
C GLU A 496 13.65 17.91 11.58
N GLY A 497 13.54 17.02 12.56
CA GLY A 497 12.31 16.75 13.30
C GLY A 497 11.41 15.67 12.70
N ASP A 498 11.67 15.20 11.48
CA ASP A 498 10.95 14.03 10.95
C ASP A 498 11.22 12.80 11.86
N CYS A 499 10.19 12.03 12.17
CA CYS A 499 10.27 10.82 12.99
C CYS A 499 10.41 9.59 12.09
N VAL A 500 11.41 8.75 12.31
CA VAL A 500 11.55 7.46 11.62
C VAL A 500 10.57 6.48 12.25
N THR A 501 9.66 5.92 11.45
CA THR A 501 8.64 4.98 11.95
C THR A 501 8.76 3.61 11.34
N HIS A 502 9.17 3.51 10.07
CA HIS A 502 9.44 2.21 9.44
C HIS A 502 10.78 2.23 8.71
N VAL A 503 11.46 1.09 8.75
CA VAL A 503 12.68 0.80 7.98
C VAL A 503 12.38 -0.38 7.10
N ASN A 504 12.56 -0.25 5.79
CA ASN A 504 12.23 -1.28 4.80
C ASN A 504 10.78 -1.80 4.92
N MET A 505 9.84 -0.89 5.21
CA MET A 505 8.41 -1.16 5.43
C MET A 505 8.06 -1.92 6.72
N GLU A 506 9.06 -2.27 7.55
CA GLU A 506 8.84 -2.87 8.86
C GLU A 506 8.86 -1.79 9.94
N GLU A 507 7.97 -1.90 10.93
CA GLU A 507 7.88 -0.94 12.02
C GLU A 507 9.18 -0.96 12.85
N PHE A 508 9.79 0.21 13.03
CA PHE A 508 11.07 0.34 13.71
C PHE A 508 10.87 0.83 15.14
N HIS A 509 11.27 0.00 16.11
CA HIS A 509 11.16 0.28 17.56
C HIS A 509 12.52 0.47 18.25
N GLY A 510 13.59 0.52 17.47
CA GLY A 510 14.96 0.57 17.97
C GLY A 510 15.44 1.96 18.39
N THR A 511 16.68 2.03 18.86
CA THR A 511 17.36 3.28 19.21
C THR A 511 18.00 3.96 17.99
N SER A 512 18.42 5.21 18.16
CA SER A 512 19.11 5.97 17.12
C SER A 512 20.46 5.38 16.76
N ASP A 513 21.10 4.65 17.68
CA ASP A 513 22.36 3.94 17.44
C ASP A 513 22.14 2.60 16.73
N GLU A 514 21.05 1.89 17.03
CA GLU A 514 20.62 0.72 16.25
C GLU A 514 20.26 1.10 14.82
N LEU A 515 19.53 2.19 14.61
CA LEU A 515 19.21 2.69 13.26
C LEU A 515 20.49 3.04 12.48
N LYS A 516 21.45 3.72 13.12
CA LYS A 516 22.75 4.02 12.50
C LYS A 516 23.50 2.74 12.15
N SER A 517 23.44 1.73 13.01
CA SER A 517 24.07 0.43 12.80
C SER A 517 23.42 -0.32 11.64
N LEU A 518 22.08 -0.32 11.53
CA LEU A 518 21.35 -0.88 10.38
C LEU A 518 21.73 -0.20 9.07
N ILE A 519 21.78 1.14 9.05
CA ILE A 519 22.22 1.90 7.88
C ILE A 519 23.67 1.54 7.54
N ASN A 520 24.57 1.50 8.53
CA ASN A 520 25.98 1.12 8.32
C ASN A 520 26.11 -0.26 7.72
N THR A 521 25.47 -1.26 8.32
CA THR A 521 25.49 -2.65 7.87
C THR A 521 25.01 -2.73 6.41
N PHE A 522 23.94 -2.00 6.08
CA PHE A 522 23.39 -1.99 4.72
C PHE A 522 24.35 -1.40 3.68
N TYR A 523 25.00 -0.28 3.98
CA TYR A 523 25.94 0.37 3.05
C TYR A 523 27.33 -0.24 3.03
N LEU A 524 27.79 -0.86 4.12
CA LEU A 524 29.11 -1.49 4.20
C LEU A 524 29.13 -2.92 3.68
N LEU A 525 28.02 -3.66 3.82
CA LEU A 525 27.93 -5.07 3.38
C LEU A 525 27.17 -5.25 2.06
N GLY A 526 26.46 -4.23 1.59
CA GLY A 526 25.62 -4.35 0.41
C GLY A 526 26.43 -4.47 -0.88
N ASP A 527 26.13 -5.49 -1.68
CA ASP A 527 26.38 -5.45 -3.12
C ASP A 527 25.62 -4.25 -3.70
N GLY A 528 26.23 -3.48 -4.61
CA GLY A 528 25.83 -2.10 -4.97
C GLY A 528 24.41 -1.83 -5.49
N ASP A 529 23.49 -2.80 -5.43
CA ASP A 529 22.10 -2.70 -5.90
C ASP A 529 21.06 -2.53 -4.77
N PHE A 530 21.47 -2.66 -3.50
CA PHE A 530 20.53 -2.58 -2.38
C PHE A 530 20.07 -1.13 -2.10
N THR A 531 18.75 -0.92 -1.99
CA THR A 531 18.15 0.38 -1.64
C THR A 531 17.60 0.37 -0.22
N PHE A 532 17.91 1.42 0.55
CA PHE A 532 17.48 1.52 1.94
C PHE A 532 16.23 2.40 2.03
N ASN A 533 15.11 1.84 2.48
CA ASN A 533 13.83 2.54 2.48
C ASN A 533 13.46 3.01 3.90
N LEU A 534 13.06 4.26 4.02
CA LEU A 534 12.61 4.88 5.26
C LEU A 534 11.18 5.41 5.09
N VAL A 535 10.33 5.14 6.08
CA VAL A 535 9.06 5.83 6.24
C VAL A 535 9.18 6.78 7.42
N LEU A 536 8.88 8.05 7.15
CA LEU A 536 8.91 9.13 8.13
C LEU A 536 7.49 9.57 8.48
N ASN A 537 7.27 9.95 9.73
CA ASN A 537 6.03 10.53 10.26
C ASN A 537 4.76 9.66 10.12
N ALA A 538 4.89 8.37 9.81
CA ALA A 538 3.78 7.42 9.79
C ALA A 538 3.54 6.82 11.19
N GLU A 539 3.46 7.68 12.21
CA GLU A 539 3.27 7.27 13.60
C GLU A 539 1.79 7.17 13.96
N ARG A 540 1.48 6.47 15.07
CA ARG A 540 0.11 6.26 15.52
C ARG A 540 -0.63 7.58 15.77
N SER A 541 0.07 8.59 16.30
CA SER A 541 -0.51 9.92 16.55
C SER A 541 -0.94 10.59 15.24
N SER A 542 -0.11 10.56 14.20
CA SER A 542 -0.46 11.02 12.84
C SER A 542 -1.65 10.26 12.27
N ALA A 543 -1.66 8.93 12.39
CA ALA A 543 -2.73 8.08 11.88
C ALA A 543 -4.09 8.41 12.54
N GLU A 544 -4.12 8.59 13.86
CA GLU A 544 -5.33 8.95 14.59
C GLU A 544 -5.84 10.36 14.23
N VAL A 545 -4.94 11.34 14.07
CA VAL A 545 -5.33 12.69 13.64
C VAL A 545 -5.94 12.67 12.24
N LEU A 546 -5.36 11.91 11.31
CA LEU A 546 -5.89 11.76 9.95
C LEU A 546 -7.24 11.02 9.93
N LYS A 547 -7.40 9.99 10.78
CA LYS A 547 -8.67 9.29 10.97
C LYS A 547 -9.76 10.22 11.51
N GLN A 548 -9.44 11.03 12.52
CA GLN A 548 -10.37 12.02 13.08
C GLN A 548 -10.75 13.07 12.05
N ARG A 549 -9.81 13.52 11.23
CA ARG A 549 -10.07 14.45 10.13
C ARG A 549 -11.14 13.93 9.18
N ARG A 550 -11.00 12.67 8.74
CA ARG A 550 -12.01 12.02 7.89
C ARG A 550 -13.39 11.99 8.55
N ALA A 551 -13.46 11.70 9.84
CA ALA A 551 -14.73 11.64 10.57
C ALA A 551 -15.45 13.00 10.63
N ILE A 552 -14.71 14.11 10.62
CA ILE A 552 -15.29 15.46 10.65
C ILE A 552 -15.90 15.83 9.29
N ASP A 553 -15.26 15.46 8.17
CA ASP A 553 -15.80 15.76 6.83
C ASP A 553 -17.13 15.04 6.53
N PHE A 554 -17.51 14.04 7.34
CA PHE A 554 -18.81 13.36 7.28
C PHE A 554 -19.94 14.09 8.04
N ILE A 555 -19.63 15.10 8.87
CA ILE A 555 -20.60 15.86 9.67
C ILE A 555 -20.89 17.20 8.99
#